data_AF-A0A1G8ILQ2-F1
#
_entry.id   AF-A0A1G8ILQ2-F1
#
_cell.length_a   1.000
_cell.length_b   1.000
_cell.length_c   1.000
_cell.angle_alpha   90.00
_cell.angle_beta   90.00
_cell.angle_gamma   90.00
#
_symmetry.space_group_name_H-M   'P 1'
#
loop_
_entity.id
_entity.type
_entity.pdbx_description
1 polymer ?
#
loop_
_entity_poly.entity_id
_entity_poly.type
_entity_poly.pdbx_seq_one_letter_code
_entity_poly.pdbx_strand_id
1 'polypeptide(L)'
;MDSSTEILFTIGQIISSFSTLIVLVASIILFTKQRTLATWLILIGNILICITYIGSLILNIFAGRESIDTLLLTQGMSSIAQSISYLIFAIGLIVLALSEFSKKQNQSPSKG
;
A
#
# COMPACT_ATOMS: atom_id res chain seq x y z
N MET A 1 -6.73 -22.69 -20.74
CA MET A 1 -7.13 -21.79 -19.64
C MET A 1 -8.51 -21.27 -19.99
N ASP A 2 -9.46 -21.37 -19.07
CA ASP A 2 -10.82 -20.85 -19.30
C ASP A 2 -10.75 -19.33 -19.38
N SER A 3 -11.31 -18.76 -20.45
CA SER A 3 -11.31 -17.32 -20.71
C SER A 3 -11.88 -16.52 -19.53
N SER A 4 -12.77 -17.13 -18.74
CA SER A 4 -13.34 -16.55 -17.53
C SER A 4 -12.31 -16.27 -16.43
N THR A 5 -11.30 -17.14 -16.24
CA THR A 5 -10.29 -16.97 -15.18
C THR A 5 -9.30 -15.87 -15.54
N GLU A 6 -8.94 -15.76 -16.82
CA GLU A 6 -8.08 -14.69 -17.34
C GLU A 6 -8.76 -13.31 -17.22
N ILE A 7 -10.06 -13.23 -17.51
CA ILE A 7 -10.85 -12.01 -17.36
C ILE A 7 -10.90 -11.58 -15.88
N LEU A 8 -11.20 -12.50 -14.96
CA LEU A 8 -11.23 -12.21 -13.52
C LEU A 8 -9.86 -11.73 -13.01
N PHE A 9 -8.80 -12.40 -13.44
CA PHE A 9 -7.43 -12.00 -13.10
C PHE A 9 -7.12 -10.59 -13.61
N THR A 10 -7.43 -10.31 -14.88
CA THR A 10 -7.16 -9.01 -15.51
C THR A 10 -7.94 -7.88 -14.84
N ILE A 11 -9.23 -8.08 -14.55
CA ILE A 11 -10.05 -7.10 -13.82
C ILE A 11 -9.47 -6.84 -12.43
N GLY A 12 -9.07 -7.90 -11.72
CA GLY A 12 -8.42 -7.77 -10.40
C GLY A 12 -7.17 -6.92 -10.45
N GLN A 13 -6.30 -7.12 -11.44
CA GLN A 13 -5.08 -6.32 -11.63
C GLN A 13 -5.38 -4.85 -11.95
N ILE A 14 -6.40 -4.57 -12.78
CA ILE A 14 -6.82 -3.21 -13.10
C ILE A 14 -7.32 -2.50 -11.83
N ILE A 15 -8.23 -3.12 -11.08
CA ILE A 15 -8.78 -2.55 -9.84
C ILE A 15 -7.66 -2.28 -8.84
N SER A 16 -6.76 -3.26 -8.63
CA SER A 16 -5.63 -3.11 -7.71
C SER A 16 -4.71 -1.95 -8.09
N SER A 17 -4.42 -1.81 -9.39
CA SER A 17 -3.59 -0.73 -9.92
C SER A 17 -4.23 0.64 -9.71
N PHE A 18 -5.53 0.78 -10.02
CA PHE A 18 -6.26 2.02 -9.78
C PHE A 18 -6.36 2.38 -8.30
N SER A 19 -6.66 1.40 -7.44
CA SER A 19 -6.70 1.61 -5.99
C SER A 19 -5.35 2.10 -5.47
N THR A 20 -4.25 1.48 -5.88
CA THR A 20 -2.90 1.87 -5.47
C THR A 20 -2.57 3.30 -5.93
N LEU A 21 -2.94 3.67 -7.16
CA LEU A 21 -2.76 5.02 -7.68
C LEU A 21 -3.53 6.07 -6.85
N ILE A 22 -4.79 5.80 -6.53
CA ILE A 22 -5.62 6.71 -5.73
C ILE A 22 -5.01 6.91 -4.34
N VAL A 23 -4.57 5.82 -3.70
CA VAL A 23 -3.94 5.87 -2.37
C VAL A 23 -2.62 6.65 -2.43
N LEU A 24 -1.85 6.51 -3.52
CA LEU A 24 -0.63 7.29 -3.77
C LEU A 24 -0.90 8.79 -3.84
N VAL A 25 -1.88 9.20 -4.67
CA VAL A 25 -2.25 10.62 -4.76
C VAL A 25 -2.75 11.14 -3.41
N ALA A 26 -3.59 10.39 -2.71
CA ALA A 26 -4.07 10.76 -1.38
C ALA A 26 -2.92 10.95 -0.38
N SER A 27 -1.94 10.04 -0.40
CA SER A 27 -0.75 10.11 0.47
C SER A 27 0.10 11.35 0.17
N ILE A 28 0.29 11.70 -1.10
CA ILE A 28 1.03 12.91 -1.52
C ILE A 28 0.31 14.19 -1.09
N ILE A 29 -1.02 14.26 -1.29
CA ILE A 29 -1.83 15.41 -0.85
C ILE A 29 -1.72 15.59 0.67
N LEU A 30 -1.85 14.49 1.40
CA LEU A 30 -1.79 14.48 2.86
C LEU A 30 -0.42 14.94 3.36
N PHE A 31 0.65 14.44 2.75
CA PHE A 31 2.02 14.87 3.02
C PHE A 31 2.26 16.36 2.73
N THR A 32 1.69 16.87 1.64
CA THR A 32 1.80 18.29 1.27
C THR A 32 1.07 19.19 2.27
N LYS A 33 -0.07 18.72 2.79
CA LYS A 33 -0.91 19.49 3.73
C LYS A 33 -0.42 19.44 5.17
N GLN A 34 0.07 18.28 5.62
CA GLN A 34 0.54 18.07 6.99
C GLN A 34 1.91 17.40 6.92
N ARG A 35 2.99 18.14 7.19
CA ARG A 35 4.37 17.62 7.21
C ARG A 35 4.74 17.03 8.57
N THR A 36 3.96 16.05 9.03
CA THR A 36 4.19 15.38 10.32
C THR A 36 4.94 14.06 10.13
N LEU A 37 5.47 13.48 11.21
CA LEU A 37 6.10 12.16 11.15
C LEU A 37 5.13 11.09 10.62
N ALA A 38 3.84 11.21 10.94
CA ALA A 38 2.81 10.28 10.48
C ALA A 38 2.65 10.29 8.95
N THR A 39 2.66 11.47 8.31
CA THR A 39 2.52 11.56 6.85
C THR A 39 3.76 11.08 6.12
N TRP A 40 4.96 11.23 6.71
CA TRP A 40 6.17 10.58 6.21
C TRP A 40 6.06 9.05 6.23
N LEU A 41 5.57 8.47 7.33
CA LEU A 41 5.34 7.02 7.45
C LEU A 41 4.34 6.51 6.41
N ILE A 42 3.23 7.23 6.20
CA ILE A 42 2.23 6.92 5.17
C ILE A 42 2.85 6.95 3.77
N LEU A 43 3.61 8.00 3.45
CA LEU A 43 4.23 8.15 2.13
C LEU A 43 5.26 7.05 1.87
N ILE A 44 6.15 6.78 2.84
CA ILE A 44 7.17 5.73 2.73
C ILE A 44 6.50 4.36 2.57
N GLY A 45 5.52 4.04 3.41
CA GLY A 45 4.78 2.78 3.34
C GLY A 45 4.13 2.59 1.97
N ASN A 46 3.54 3.65 1.42
CA ASN A 46 2.88 3.60 0.12
C ASN A 46 3.86 3.51 -1.07
N ILE A 47 5.00 4.20 -1.00
CA ILE A 47 6.08 4.02 -1.99
C ILE A 47 6.57 2.56 -1.96
N LEU A 48 6.74 1.98 -0.77
CA LEU A 48 7.12 0.57 -0.61
C LEU A 48 6.08 -0.38 -1.22
N ILE A 49 4.78 -0.09 -1.04
CA ILE A 49 3.68 -0.85 -1.69
C ILE A 49 3.85 -0.79 -3.22
N CYS A 50 4.05 0.40 -3.80
CA CYS A 50 4.25 0.56 -5.24
C CYS A 50 5.47 -0.20 -5.76
N ILE A 51 6.62 -0.07 -5.09
CA ILE A 51 7.87 -0.76 -5.47
C ILE A 51 7.67 -2.27 -5.39
N THR A 52 7.06 -2.78 -4.32
CA THR A 52 6.82 -4.21 -4.15
C THR A 52 5.84 -4.75 -5.18
N TYR A 53 4.79 -3.97 -5.51
CA TYR A 53 3.82 -4.35 -6.53
C TYR A 53 4.48 -4.46 -7.91
N ILE A 54 5.21 -3.43 -8.35
CA ILE A 54 5.92 -3.44 -9.63
C ILE A 54 7.00 -4.53 -9.64
N GLY A 55 7.76 -4.65 -8.55
CA GLY A 55 8.78 -5.68 -8.40
C GLY A 55 8.20 -7.09 -8.52
N SER A 56 7.07 -7.35 -7.84
CA SER A 56 6.34 -8.61 -7.93
C SER A 56 5.88 -8.93 -9.35
N LEU A 57 5.33 -7.95 -10.08
CA LEU A 57 4.93 -8.13 -11.48
C LEU A 57 6.13 -8.53 -12.36
N ILE A 58 7.25 -7.81 -12.23
CA ILE A 58 8.46 -8.11 -13.00
C ILE A 58 9.00 -9.50 -12.64
N LEU A 59 9.16 -9.78 -11.34
CA LEU A 59 9.70 -11.05 -10.86
C LEU A 59 8.82 -12.23 -11.26
N ASN A 60 7.49 -12.10 -11.21
CA ASN A 60 6.58 -13.16 -11.65
C ASN A 60 6.70 -13.45 -13.16
N ILE A 61 6.93 -12.43 -14.00
CA ILE A 61 7.16 -12.63 -15.44
C ILE A 61 8.45 -13.42 -15.70
N PHE A 62 9.52 -13.15 -14.94
CA PHE A 62 10.78 -13.88 -15.06
C PHE A 62 10.67 -15.29 -14.46
N ALA A 63 10.13 -15.43 -13.25
CA ALA A 63 10.02 -16.70 -12.54
C ALA A 63 9.08 -17.69 -13.25
N GLY A 64 8.01 -17.20 -13.89
CA GLY A 64 7.09 -18.02 -14.68
C GLY A 64 7.72 -18.68 -15.92
N ARG A 65 8.93 -18.25 -16.32
CA ARG A 65 9.68 -18.86 -17.43
C ARG A 65 10.62 -20.00 -17.00
N GLU A 66 11.00 -20.07 -15.72
CA GLU A 66 11.91 -21.11 -15.23
C GLU A 66 11.17 -22.35 -14.71
N SER A 67 10.35 -22.19 -13.67
CA SER A 67 9.63 -23.32 -13.06
C SER A 67 8.45 -22.83 -12.19
N ILE A 68 7.47 -23.71 -11.98
CA ILE A 68 6.30 -23.43 -11.13
C ILE A 68 6.72 -23.24 -9.66
N ASP A 69 7.73 -23.98 -9.19
CA ASP A 69 8.24 -23.86 -7.81
C ASP A 69 8.91 -22.50 -7.59
N THR A 70 9.68 -22.02 -8.57
CA THR A 70 10.31 -20.68 -8.52
C THR A 70 9.23 -19.58 -8.51
N LEU A 71 8.15 -19.75 -9.27
CA LEU A 71 7.03 -18.82 -9.30
C LEU A 71 6.33 -18.75 -7.93
N LEU A 72 6.02 -19.89 -7.31
CA LEU A 72 5.38 -19.96 -5.99
C LEU A 72 6.25 -19.31 -4.90
N LEU A 73 7.56 -19.58 -4.91
CA LEU A 73 8.50 -18.98 -3.95
C LEU A 73 8.58 -17.46 -4.13
N THR A 74 8.68 -16.99 -5.36
CA THR A 74 8.69 -15.56 -5.71
C THR A 74 7.41 -14.86 -5.27
N GLN A 75 6.26 -15.48 -5.50
CA GLN A 75 4.96 -14.95 -5.10
C GLN A 75 4.81 -14.91 -3.58
N GLY A 76 5.28 -15.94 -2.87
CA GLY A 76 5.32 -15.97 -1.41
C GLY A 76 6.17 -14.85 -0.82
N MET A 77 7.41 -14.67 -1.32
CA MET A 77 8.29 -13.58 -0.89
C MET A 77 7.69 -12.20 -1.19
N SER A 78 7.12 -12.03 -2.38
CA SER A 78 6.47 -10.77 -2.78
C SER A 78 5.28 -10.45 -1.90
N SER A 79 4.48 -11.46 -1.52
CA SER A 79 3.34 -11.29 -0.61
C SER A 79 3.80 -10.81 0.77
N ILE A 80 4.85 -11.40 1.33
CA ILE A 80 5.41 -10.97 2.63
C ILE A 80 5.89 -9.52 2.56
N ALA A 81 6.67 -9.18 1.53
CA ALA A 81 7.16 -7.81 1.33
C ALA A 81 6.00 -6.81 1.21
N GLN A 82 4.92 -7.20 0.52
CA GLN A 82 3.75 -6.36 0.34
C GLN A 82 2.98 -6.18 1.65
N SER A 83 2.82 -7.25 2.44
CA SER A 83 2.21 -7.19 3.77
C SER A 83 2.98 -6.29 4.74
N ILE A 84 4.31 -6.36 4.74
CA ILE A 84 5.16 -5.45 5.55
C ILE A 84 4.95 -3.99 5.11
N SER A 85 4.92 -3.75 3.80
CA SER A 85 4.68 -2.41 3.25
C SER A 85 3.32 -1.85 3.68
N TYR A 86 2.26 -2.66 3.62
CA TYR A 86 0.93 -2.30 4.13
C TYR A 86 0.92 -2.07 5.63
N LEU A 87 1.68 -2.84 6.41
CA LEU A 87 1.77 -2.67 7.85
C LEU A 87 2.39 -1.31 8.21
N ILE A 88 3.46 -0.90 7.53
CA ILE A 88 4.06 0.43 7.70
C ILE A 88 3.05 1.54 7.35
N PHE A 89 2.34 1.39 6.23
CA PHE A 89 1.30 2.32 5.81
C PHE A 89 0.16 2.45 6.84
N ALA A 90 -0.33 1.31 7.35
CA ALA A 90 -1.40 1.26 8.34
C ALA A 90 -0.98 1.89 9.68
N ILE A 91 0.25 1.63 10.14
CA ILE A 91 0.82 2.30 11.32
C ILE A 91 0.85 3.81 11.09
N GLY A 92 1.30 4.27 9.92
CA GLY A 92 1.30 5.69 9.56
C GLY A 92 -0.10 6.32 9.67
N LEU A 93 -1.14 5.64 9.16
CA LEU A 93 -2.52 6.10 9.26
C LEU A 93 -3.02 6.15 10.71
N ILE A 94 -2.71 5.14 11.53
CA ILE A 94 -3.11 5.12 12.95
C ILE A 94 -2.45 6.28 13.71
N VAL A 95 -1.15 6.50 13.52
CA VAL A 95 -0.42 7.59 14.18
C VAL A 95 -0.99 8.95 13.75
N LEU A 96 -1.34 9.11 12.47
CA LEU A 96 -1.98 10.33 11.98
C LEU A 96 -3.34 10.55 12.64
N ALA A 97 -4.18 9.52 12.68
CA ALA A 97 -5.50 9.60 13.29
C ALA A 97 -5.38 9.98 14.78
N LEU A 98 -4.53 9.29 15.53
CA LEU A 98 -4.29 9.58 16.94
C LEU A 98 -3.79 11.02 17.17
N SER A 99 -2.89 11.51 16.31
CA SER A 99 -2.40 12.89 16.36
C SER A 99 -3.53 13.90 16.16
N GLU A 100 -4.38 13.72 15.15
CA GLU A 100 -5.47 14.64 14.84
C GLU A 100 -6.60 14.59 15.88
N PHE A 101 -6.95 13.41 16.40
CA PHE A 101 -7.95 13.26 17.46
C PHE A 101 -7.46 13.85 18.79
N SER A 102 -6.20 13.66 19.15
CA SER A 102 -5.62 14.26 20.37
C SER A 102 -5.58 15.79 20.29
N LYS A 103 -5.33 16.34 19.10
CA LYS A 103 -5.34 17.80 18.86
C LYS A 103 -6.72 18.41 19.08
N LYS A 104 -7.78 17.71 18.68
CA LYS A 104 -9.18 18.15 18.89
C LYS A 104 -9.59 18.15 20.35
N GLN A 105 -9.09 17.22 21.17
CA GLN A 105 -9.47 17.12 22.58
C GLN A 105 -8.95 18.29 23.42
N ASN A 106 -7.76 18.81 23.09
CA ASN A 106 -7.16 19.98 23.75
C ASN A 106 -7.74 21.34 23.31
N GLN A 107 -8.71 21.36 22.39
CA GLN A 107 -9.39 22.57 21.94
C GLN A 107 -10.85 22.65 22.42
N SER A 108 -11.31 21.74 23.29
CA SER A 108 -12.57 21.95 23.99
C SER A 108 -12.39 23.11 24.98
N PRO A 109 -13.11 24.23 24.83
CA PRO A 109 -12.91 25.39 25.69
C PRO A 109 -13.19 24.99 27.13
N SER A 110 -12.23 25.33 27.99
CA SER A 110 -12.44 25.50 29.43
C SER A 110 -13.74 26.29 29.63
N LYS A 111 -14.83 25.59 29.90
CA LYS A 111 -15.98 26.17 30.59
C LYS A 111 -15.57 26.26 32.05
N GLY A 112 -15.03 27.42 32.42
CA GLY A 112 -14.68 27.81 33.78
C GLY A 112 -14.66 29.32 33.84
#